data_AF-A0A7J8TCD6-F1
#
_entry.id   AF-A0A7J8TCD6-F1
#
_cell.length_a   1.000
_cell.length_b   1.000
_cell.length_c   1.000
_cell.angle_alpha   90.00
_cell.angle_beta   90.00
_cell.angle_gamma   90.00
#
_symmetry.space_group_name_H-M   'P 1'
#
loop_
_entity.id
_entity.type
_entity.pdbx_description
1 polymer ?
#
loop_
_entity_poly.entity_id
_entity_poly.type
_entity_poly.pdbx_seq_one_letter_code
_entity_poly.pdbx_strand_id
1 'polypeptide(L)'
;MKETLELVEGRTDGLNSIEEQLRDFVLDSLDPNGEKMKELLESTAEKLAQRDENLEDMVLAMKKEIEELKGELTIYKAALSNGMLSSRSTDEKRGGNAIRTWEEFQREVKKQFYPQYAEKEARAKLRRLTQQGTFREYVRAFSELML
;
A
#
# COMPACT_ATOMS: atom_id res chain seq x y z
N MET A 1 -58.60 29.54 -44.63
CA MET A 1 -57.76 28.35 -44.92
C MET A 1 -56.29 28.72 -45.09
N LYS A 2 -55.92 29.75 -45.89
CA LYS A 2 -54.52 30.22 -46.00
C LYS A 2 -54.00 30.91 -44.73
N GLU A 3 -54.72 31.88 -44.17
CA GLU A 3 -54.33 32.55 -42.90
C GLU A 3 -54.13 31.57 -41.73
N THR A 4 -54.98 30.56 -41.64
CA THR A 4 -54.89 29.53 -40.61
C THR A 4 -53.68 28.61 -40.79
N LEU A 5 -53.19 28.45 -42.02
CA LEU A 5 -51.99 27.67 -42.35
C LEU A 5 -50.72 28.44 -42.01
N GLU A 6 -50.65 29.72 -42.39
CA GLU A 6 -49.52 30.61 -42.04
C GLU A 6 -49.36 30.77 -40.51
N LEU A 7 -50.47 30.86 -39.78
CA LEU A 7 -50.47 30.89 -38.31
C LEU A 7 -49.98 29.58 -37.68
N VAL A 8 -50.23 28.44 -38.32
CA VAL A 8 -49.76 27.14 -37.85
C VAL A 8 -48.27 26.97 -38.17
N GLU A 9 -47.83 27.33 -39.38
CA GLU A 9 -46.42 27.33 -39.79
C GLU A 9 -45.56 28.19 -38.86
N GLY A 10 -45.97 29.44 -38.60
CA GLY A 10 -45.24 30.32 -37.68
C GLY A 10 -45.17 29.79 -36.24
N ARG A 11 -46.16 29.01 -35.80
CA ARG A 11 -46.12 28.33 -34.49
C ARG A 11 -45.18 27.14 -34.48
N THR A 12 -45.13 26.36 -35.56
CA THR A 12 -44.16 25.26 -35.70
C THR A 12 -42.73 25.76 -35.78
N ASP A 13 -42.47 26.87 -36.47
CA ASP A 13 -41.14 27.46 -36.54
C ASP A 13 -40.67 27.99 -35.18
N GLY A 14 -41.58 28.64 -34.43
CA GLY A 14 -41.31 29.07 -33.06
C GLY A 14 -41.01 27.90 -32.11
N LEU A 15 -41.71 26.77 -32.26
CA LEU A 15 -41.45 25.55 -31.48
C LEU A 15 -40.09 24.92 -31.82
N ASN A 16 -39.75 24.85 -33.11
CA ASN A 16 -38.46 24.32 -33.57
C ASN A 16 -37.29 25.17 -33.03
N SER A 17 -37.42 26.49 -33.04
CA SER A 17 -36.40 27.39 -32.49
C SER A 17 -36.21 27.22 -30.98
N ILE A 18 -37.29 27.02 -30.22
CA ILE A 18 -37.21 26.73 -28.78
C ILE A 18 -36.56 25.37 -28.54
N GLU A 19 -36.87 24.36 -29.35
CA GLU A 19 -36.23 23.04 -29.26
C GLU A 19 -34.72 23.13 -29.48
N GLU A 20 -34.29 23.88 -30.50
CA GLU A 20 -32.87 24.06 -30.84
C GLU A 20 -32.11 24.79 -29.72
N GLN A 21 -32.68 25.87 -29.17
CA GLN A 21 -32.09 26.58 -28.04
C GLN A 21 -31.98 25.72 -26.78
N LEU A 22 -32.98 24.87 -26.51
CA LEU A 22 -32.91 23.94 -25.38
C LEU A 22 -31.85 22.86 -25.59
N ARG A 23 -31.69 22.36 -26.83
CA ARG A 23 -30.62 21.41 -27.17
C ARG A 23 -29.24 22.02 -26.96
N ASP A 24 -29.01 23.21 -27.49
CA ASP A 24 -27.72 23.90 -27.35
C ASP A 24 -27.39 24.20 -25.89
N PHE A 25 -28.37 24.68 -25.11
CA PHE A 25 -28.18 24.91 -23.68
C PHE A 25 -27.82 23.64 -22.91
N VAL A 26 -28.45 22.51 -23.25
CA VAL A 26 -28.14 21.21 -22.64
C VAL A 26 -26.75 20.72 -23.06
N LEU A 27 -26.35 20.90 -24.32
CA LEU A 27 -25.01 20.54 -24.79
C LEU A 27 -23.93 21.39 -24.13
N ASP A 28 -24.10 22.71 -24.11
CA ASP A 28 -23.18 23.67 -23.49
C ASP A 28 -23.00 23.43 -21.98
N SER A 29 -24.01 22.87 -21.31
CA SER A 29 -23.94 22.54 -19.88
C SER A 29 -23.35 21.15 -19.59
N LEU A 30 -23.48 20.20 -20.52
CA LEU A 30 -22.97 18.84 -20.37
C LEU A 30 -21.51 18.68 -20.81
N ASP A 31 -21.12 19.33 -21.92
CA ASP A 31 -19.77 19.22 -22.49
C ASP A 31 -18.65 19.59 -21.49
N PRO A 32 -18.73 20.72 -20.75
CA PRO A 32 -17.68 21.09 -19.79
C PRO A 32 -17.56 20.11 -18.63
N ASN A 33 -18.64 19.44 -18.26
CA ASN A 33 -18.63 18.42 -17.22
C ASN A 33 -18.06 17.10 -17.74
N GLY A 34 -18.33 16.75 -19.00
CA GLY A 34 -17.72 15.61 -19.68
C GLY A 34 -16.21 15.74 -19.76
N GLU A 35 -15.71 16.90 -20.19
CA GLU A 35 -14.27 17.18 -20.27
C GLU A 35 -13.59 17.16 -18.89
N LYS A 36 -14.20 17.80 -17.87
CA LYS A 36 -13.67 17.74 -16.49
C LYS A 36 -13.61 16.31 -15.96
N MET A 37 -14.63 15.50 -16.25
CA MET A 37 -14.66 14.10 -15.81
C MET A 37 -13.59 13.29 -16.53
N LYS A 38 -13.38 13.53 -17.82
CA LYS A 38 -12.32 12.91 -18.61
C LYS A 38 -10.93 13.26 -18.08
N GLU A 39 -10.65 14.54 -17.82
CA GLU A 39 -9.37 15.01 -17.26
C GLU A 39 -9.09 14.36 -15.89
N LEU A 40 -10.10 14.27 -15.02
CA LEU A 40 -9.97 13.60 -13.72
C LEU A 40 -9.67 12.09 -13.87
N LEU A 41 -10.32 11.42 -14.83
CA LEU A 41 -10.07 10.01 -15.11
C LEU A 41 -8.66 9.79 -15.65
N GLU A 42 -8.20 10.62 -16.59
CA GLU A 42 -6.84 10.57 -17.13
C GLU A 42 -5.80 10.81 -16.02
N SER A 43 -5.94 11.87 -15.22
CA SER A 43 -5.06 12.13 -14.07
C SER A 43 -5.03 10.97 -13.07
N THR A 44 -6.17 10.30 -12.86
CA THR A 44 -6.25 9.15 -11.95
C THR A 44 -5.57 7.93 -12.55
N ALA A 45 -5.76 7.67 -13.85
CA ALA A 45 -5.13 6.58 -14.57
C ALA A 45 -3.60 6.73 -14.58
N GLU A 46 -3.09 7.94 -14.81
CA GLU A 46 -1.65 8.25 -14.76
C GLU A 46 -1.07 7.98 -13.37
N LYS A 47 -1.74 8.43 -12.30
CA LYS A 47 -1.30 8.17 -10.92
C LYS A 47 -1.30 6.69 -10.57
N LEU A 48 -2.26 5.93 -11.09
CA LEU A 48 -2.31 4.48 -10.91
C LEU A 48 -1.15 3.80 -11.65
N ALA A 49 -0.91 4.17 -12.90
CA ALA A 49 0.22 3.64 -13.69
C ALA A 49 1.57 3.91 -12.99
N GLN A 50 1.79 5.14 -12.50
CA GLN A 50 3.02 5.47 -11.79
C GLN A 50 3.18 4.66 -10.49
N ARG A 51 2.08 4.43 -9.77
CA ARG A 51 2.08 3.61 -8.56
C ARG A 51 2.41 2.15 -8.90
N ASP A 52 1.87 1.63 -10.00
CA ASP A 52 2.12 0.26 -10.44
C ASP A 52 3.60 0.07 -10.82
N GLU A 53 4.20 1.00 -11.58
CA GLU A 53 5.64 1.00 -11.87
C GLU A 53 6.49 1.01 -10.58
N ASN A 54 6.16 1.88 -9.63
CA ASN A 54 6.87 1.96 -8.35
C ASN A 54 6.78 0.65 -7.56
N LEU A 55 5.63 -0.03 -7.61
CA LEU A 55 5.45 -1.33 -6.95
C LEU A 55 6.25 -2.43 -7.65
N GLU A 56 6.33 -2.41 -8.98
CA GLU A 56 7.16 -3.34 -9.74
C GLU A 56 8.64 -3.20 -9.38
N ASP A 57 9.14 -1.97 -9.28
CA ASP A 57 10.52 -1.68 -8.86
C ASP A 57 10.81 -2.18 -7.45
N MET A 58 9.90 -1.94 -6.50
CA MET A 58 10.01 -2.45 -5.14
C MET A 58 10.06 -3.98 -5.10
N VAL A 59 9.18 -4.64 -5.85
CA VAL A 59 9.15 -6.11 -5.93
C VAL A 59 10.45 -6.65 -6.54
N LEU A 60 11.01 -5.97 -7.53
CA LEU A 60 12.28 -6.34 -8.13
C LEU A 60 13.44 -6.23 -7.12
N ALA A 61 13.49 -5.14 -6.35
CA ALA A 61 14.48 -4.95 -5.30
C ALA A 61 14.38 -6.04 -4.22
N MET A 62 13.15 -6.33 -3.74
CA MET A 62 12.92 -7.39 -2.75
C MET A 62 13.34 -8.76 -3.26
N LYS A 63 13.05 -9.09 -4.53
CA LYS A 63 13.49 -10.35 -5.15
C LYS A 63 15.01 -10.46 -5.15
N LYS A 64 15.73 -9.38 -5.44
CA LYS A 64 17.19 -9.34 -5.43
C LYS A 64 17.75 -9.60 -4.03
N GLU A 65 17.22 -8.93 -3.01
CA GLU A 65 17.64 -9.15 -1.61
C GLU A 65 17.39 -10.59 -1.15
N ILE A 66 16.26 -11.19 -1.54
CA ILE A 66 15.97 -12.60 -1.24
C ILE A 66 17.02 -13.53 -1.87
N GLU A 67 17.44 -13.27 -3.10
CA GLU A 67 18.47 -14.09 -3.76
C GLU A 67 19.85 -13.93 -3.09
N GLU A 68 20.21 -12.71 -2.66
CA GLU A 68 21.44 -12.46 -1.91
C GLU A 68 21.44 -13.22 -0.57
N LEU A 69 20.35 -13.11 0.21
CA LEU A 69 20.19 -13.83 1.47
C LEU A 69 20.22 -15.35 1.30
N LYS A 70 19.66 -15.88 0.21
CA LYS A 70 19.76 -17.32 -0.12
C LYS A 70 21.21 -17.73 -0.40
N GLY A 71 21.97 -16.87 -1.09
CA GLY A 71 23.41 -17.07 -1.33
C GLY A 71 24.18 -17.14 -0.02
N GLU A 72 24.01 -16.15 0.86
CA GLU A 72 24.65 -16.11 2.18
C GLU A 72 24.30 -17.34 3.03
N LEU A 73 23.02 -17.70 3.08
CA LEU A 73 22.56 -18.88 3.83
C LEU A 73 23.21 -20.16 3.30
N THR A 74 23.44 -20.26 2.00
CA THR A 74 24.12 -21.41 1.38
C THR A 74 25.57 -21.49 1.83
N ILE A 75 26.29 -20.37 1.83
CA ILE A 75 27.67 -20.29 2.32
C ILE A 75 27.73 -20.66 3.81
N TYR A 76 26.82 -20.11 4.62
CA TYR A 76 26.74 -20.41 6.05
C TYR A 76 26.53 -21.90 6.31
N LYS A 77 25.58 -22.52 5.60
CA LYS A 77 25.32 -23.96 5.70
C LYS A 77 26.54 -24.80 5.30
N ALA A 78 27.26 -24.40 4.26
CA ALA A 78 28.48 -25.10 3.83
C ALA A 78 29.60 -24.97 4.87
N ALA A 79 29.84 -23.76 5.39
CA ALA A 79 30.85 -23.51 6.42
C ALA A 79 30.58 -24.26 7.73
N LEU A 80 29.29 -24.39 8.10
CA LEU A 80 28.87 -25.18 9.25
C LEU A 80 29.07 -26.68 9.02
N SER A 81 28.68 -27.20 7.85
CA SER A 81 28.84 -28.61 7.48
C SER A 81 30.32 -29.02 7.41
N ASN A 82 31.19 -28.10 6.96
CA ASN A 82 32.63 -28.32 6.83
C ASN A 82 33.39 -28.06 8.13
N GLY A 83 32.72 -27.72 9.24
CA GLY A 83 33.35 -27.45 10.53
C GLY A 83 34.28 -26.23 10.58
N MET A 84 34.28 -25.40 9.53
CA MET A 84 35.08 -24.16 9.45
C MET A 84 34.56 -23.09 10.41
N LEU A 85 33.25 -23.07 10.65
CA LEU A 85 32.67 -22.37 11.79
C LEU A 85 32.74 -23.29 13.00
N SER A 86 33.92 -23.35 13.64
CA SER A 86 34.04 -23.90 14.98
C SER A 86 33.25 -22.96 15.90
N SER A 87 32.00 -23.32 16.18
CA SER A 87 31.42 -22.92 17.45
C SER A 87 32.37 -23.50 18.49
N ARG A 88 33.27 -22.68 19.03
CA ARG A 88 33.86 -22.94 20.34
C ARG A 88 32.68 -22.86 21.32
N SER A 89 31.87 -23.91 21.32
CA SER A 89 31.14 -24.33 22.49
C SER A 89 32.22 -24.58 23.53
N THR A 90 32.46 -23.58 24.37
CA THR A 90 33.03 -23.79 25.68
C THR A 90 32.15 -24.84 26.33
N ASP A 91 32.71 -26.03 26.33
CA ASP A 91 32.13 -27.25 26.85
C ASP A 91 32.09 -27.10 28.37
N GLU A 92 31.07 -26.41 28.87
CA GLU A 92 30.72 -26.44 30.28
C GLU A 92 29.20 -26.48 30.39
N LYS A 93 28.69 -27.69 30.14
CA LYS A 93 27.44 -28.23 30.69
C LYS A 93 26.14 -27.55 30.24
N ARG A 94 25.65 -27.88 29.04
CA ARG A 94 24.20 -28.08 28.83
C ARG A 94 23.94 -28.83 27.53
N GLY A 95 23.25 -29.97 27.65
CA GLY A 95 22.96 -30.90 26.58
C GLY A 95 22.48 -30.23 25.29
N GLY A 96 23.08 -30.65 24.19
CA GLY A 96 22.82 -30.12 22.87
C GLY A 96 21.41 -30.43 22.40
N ASN A 97 20.78 -29.44 21.77
CA ASN A 97 19.71 -29.69 20.82
C ASN A 97 20.16 -29.11 19.48
N ALA A 98 20.53 -29.99 18.54
CA ALA A 98 20.52 -29.63 17.14
C ALA A 98 19.09 -29.18 16.79
N ILE A 99 18.93 -28.02 16.16
CA ILE A 99 17.64 -27.56 15.63
C ILE A 99 17.24 -28.55 14.53
N ARG A 100 16.30 -29.45 14.85
CA ARG A 100 15.84 -30.53 13.98
C ARG A 100 14.49 -30.21 13.36
N THR A 101 13.74 -29.26 13.92
CA THR A 101 12.44 -28.85 13.40
C THR A 101 12.36 -27.36 13.11
N TRP A 102 11.40 -26.99 12.29
CA TRP A 102 11.13 -25.59 11.93
C TRP A 102 10.74 -24.75 13.16
N GLU A 103 10.01 -25.34 14.11
CA GLU A 103 9.60 -24.67 15.34
C GLU A 103 10.79 -24.39 16.27
N GLU A 104 11.78 -25.28 16.30
CA GLU A 104 13.04 -25.08 17.01
C GLU A 104 13.84 -23.93 16.42
N PHE A 105 13.87 -23.84 15.09
CA PHE A 105 14.50 -22.75 14.37
C PHE A 105 13.80 -21.42 14.69
N GLN A 106 12.48 -21.37 14.58
CA GLN A 106 11.70 -20.18 14.90
C GLN A 106 11.90 -19.73 16.36
N ARG A 107 12.02 -20.67 17.30
CA ARG A 107 12.27 -20.37 18.71
C ARG A 107 13.66 -19.80 18.95
N GLU A 108 14.70 -20.35 18.33
CA GLU A 108 16.06 -19.83 18.50
C GLU A 108 16.25 -18.48 17.79
N VAL A 109 15.65 -18.30 16.61
CA VAL A 109 15.58 -17.00 15.92
C VAL A 109 14.87 -15.96 16.79
N LYS A 110 13.70 -16.29 17.36
CA LYS A 110 13.03 -15.40 18.33
C LYS A 110 13.92 -15.13 19.55
N LYS A 111 14.65 -16.11 20.07
CA LYS A 111 15.55 -15.86 21.22
C LYS A 111 16.71 -14.91 20.90
N GLN A 112 17.22 -14.91 19.67
CA GLN A 112 18.36 -14.08 19.26
C GLN A 112 17.95 -12.68 18.78
N PHE A 113 16.79 -12.57 18.11
CA PHE A 113 16.36 -11.32 17.45
C PHE A 113 15.15 -10.66 18.10
N TYR A 114 14.44 -11.35 18.99
CA TYR A 114 13.40 -10.76 19.82
C TYR A 114 14.06 -10.34 21.13
N PRO A 115 14.26 -9.03 21.39
CA PRO A 115 14.80 -8.60 22.67
C PRO A 115 13.87 -9.13 23.75
N GLN A 116 14.41 -9.87 24.72
CA GLN A 116 13.66 -10.51 25.81
C GLN A 116 12.73 -9.53 26.57
N TYR A 117 12.98 -8.23 26.40
CA TYR A 117 12.26 -7.13 27.01
C TYR A 117 11.47 -6.26 26.03
N ALA A 118 11.52 -6.46 24.72
CA ALA A 118 10.85 -5.61 23.73
C ALA A 118 9.33 -5.55 23.97
N GLU A 119 8.70 -6.70 24.19
CA GLU A 119 7.27 -6.76 24.51
C GLU A 119 6.97 -6.11 25.87
N LYS A 120 7.81 -6.37 26.88
CA LYS A 120 7.64 -5.81 28.22
C LYS A 120 7.81 -4.28 28.20
N GLU A 121 8.72 -3.78 27.39
CA GLU A 121 9.02 -2.36 27.19
C GLU A 121 7.93 -1.68 26.37
N ALA A 122 7.46 -2.29 25.29
CA ALA A 122 6.31 -1.81 24.51
C ALA A 122 5.05 -1.73 25.39
N ARG A 123 4.77 -2.77 26.20
CA ARG A 123 3.68 -2.75 27.20
C ARG A 123 3.88 -1.66 28.25
N ALA A 124 5.11 -1.42 28.72
CA ALA A 124 5.40 -0.37 29.68
C ALA A 124 5.24 1.03 29.07
N LYS A 125 5.65 1.23 27.81
CA LYS A 125 5.47 2.46 27.03
C LYS A 125 4.00 2.72 26.77
N LEU A 126 3.22 1.72 26.38
CA LEU A 126 1.76 1.82 26.22
C LEU A 126 1.05 2.23 27.52
N ARG A 127 1.44 1.66 28.67
CA ARG A 127 0.87 2.07 29.97
C ARG A 127 1.20 3.51 30.38
N ARG A 128 2.32 4.04 29.88
CA ARG A 128 2.78 5.41 30.15
C ARG A 128 2.33 6.40 29.07
N LEU A 129 1.80 5.90 27.95
CA LEU A 129 1.34 6.71 26.84
C LEU A 129 0.12 7.50 27.28
N THR A 130 0.27 8.81 27.37
CA THR A 130 -0.79 9.75 27.72
C THR A 130 -0.83 10.84 26.66
N GLN A 131 -2.02 11.34 26.35
CA GLN A 131 -2.18 12.39 25.34
C GLN A 131 -1.75 13.73 25.92
N GLN A 132 -0.46 14.05 25.81
CA GLN A 132 0.12 15.33 26.26
C GLN A 132 0.26 16.36 25.12
N GLY A 133 -0.04 15.98 23.88
CA GLY A 133 0.05 16.82 22.68
C GLY A 133 -1.19 16.70 21.78
N THR A 134 -1.03 16.97 20.49
CA THR A 134 -2.15 16.85 19.54
C THR A 134 -2.58 15.39 19.39
N PHE A 135 -3.86 15.17 19.07
CA PHE A 135 -4.39 13.84 18.81
C PHE A 135 -3.58 13.09 17.74
N ARG A 136 -3.09 13.79 16.72
CA ARG A 136 -2.25 13.22 15.66
C ARG A 136 -0.91 12.68 16.19
N GLU A 137 -0.28 13.38 17.12
CA GLU A 137 0.99 12.94 17.74
C GLU A 137 0.77 11.74 18.65
N TYR A 138 -0.34 11.73 19.40
CA TYR A 138 -0.73 10.59 20.21
C TYR A 138 -1.00 9.34 19.36
N VAL A 139 -1.79 9.48 18.28
CA VAL A 139 -2.07 8.37 17.34
C VAL A 139 -0.79 7.86 16.70
N ARG A 140 0.14 8.74 16.31
CA ARG A 140 1.45 8.33 15.76
C ARG A 140 2.26 7.51 16.77
N ALA A 141 2.43 8.02 17.99
CA ALA A 141 3.18 7.33 19.04
C ALA A 141 2.52 6.00 19.47
N PHE A 142 1.19 5.92 19.41
CA PHE A 142 0.44 4.69 19.60
C PHE A 142 0.69 3.68 18.46
N SER A 143 0.63 4.13 17.20
CA SER A 143 0.86 3.27 16.03
C SER A 143 2.29 2.71 15.98
N GLU A 144 3.29 3.49 16.38
CA GLU A 144 4.68 3.04 16.49
C GLU A 144 4.89 1.92 17.53
N LEU A 145 3.99 1.81 18.52
CA LEU A 145 4.03 0.75 19.55
C LEU A 145 3.21 -0.50 19.18
N MET A 146 2.45 -0.46 18.09
CA MET A 146 1.56 -1.54 17.64
C MET A 146 2.09 -2.31 16.42
N LEU A 147 3.26 -1.93 15.89
CA LEU A 147 4.00 -2.61 14.81
C LEU A 147 5.10 -3.52 15.38
#